data_AF-A0A6A4HXB8-F1
#
_entry.id   AF-A0A6A4HXB8-F1
#
_cell.length_a   1.000
_cell.length_b   1.000
_cell.length_c   1.000
_cell.angle_alpha   90.00
_cell.angle_beta   90.00
_cell.angle_gamma   90.00
#
_symmetry.space_group_name_H-M   'P 1'
#
loop_
_entity.id
_entity.type
_entity.pdbx_description
1 polymer ?
#
loop_
_entity_poly.entity_id
_entity_poly.type
_entity_poly.pdbx_seq_one_letter_code
_entity_poly.pdbx_strand_id
1 'polypeptide(L)'
;CGGCATKLDLSQTYNNTYHDGDFDTSGPMTGSFQFEGTAVYLYGITALAETAELSFVVDNGPTVNFDLSTVSLTNYVYNTLLFSSSNLINGPHTLSWTLILPTTSPFTDVPGAIHDALIDYAVVT
;
A
#
# COMPACT_ATOMS: atom_id res chain seq x y z
N CYS A 1 6.04 -15.51 -5.80
CA CYS A 1 5.76 -16.57 -4.81
C CYS A 1 5.03 -17.74 -5.49
N GLY A 2 5.50 -18.99 -5.37
CA GLY A 2 4.94 -20.13 -6.12
C GLY A 2 3.57 -20.66 -5.64
N GLY A 3 3.15 -20.29 -4.43
CA GLY A 3 1.87 -20.69 -3.82
C GLY A 3 0.95 -19.54 -3.41
N CYS A 4 1.30 -18.30 -3.74
CA CYS A 4 0.48 -17.15 -3.39
C CYS A 4 -0.69 -17.02 -4.36
N ALA A 5 -1.85 -16.59 -3.84
CA ALA A 5 -3.02 -16.30 -4.66
C ALA A 5 -2.76 -15.13 -5.62
N THR A 6 -1.94 -14.18 -5.18
CA THR A 6 -1.49 -13.03 -5.97
C THR A 6 -0.60 -13.45 -7.13
N LYS A 7 -1.11 -13.27 -8.36
CA LYS A 7 -0.44 -13.62 -9.63
C LYS A 7 -0.30 -12.38 -10.51
N LEU A 8 0.64 -11.51 -10.14
CA LEU A 8 0.95 -10.30 -10.89
C LEU A 8 1.72 -10.60 -12.18
N ASP A 9 1.52 -9.75 -13.17
CA ASP A 9 2.39 -9.62 -14.33
C ASP A 9 3.60 -8.76 -13.93
N LEU A 10 4.71 -9.43 -13.61
CA LEU A 10 5.94 -8.76 -13.15
C LEU A 10 6.50 -7.77 -14.17
N SER A 11 6.19 -7.92 -15.47
CA SER A 11 6.66 -6.96 -16.48
C SER A 11 6.02 -5.58 -16.34
N GLN A 12 4.93 -5.47 -15.57
CA GLN A 12 4.25 -4.22 -15.26
C GLN A 12 4.65 -3.63 -13.91
N THR A 13 5.45 -4.34 -13.10
CA THR A 13 5.97 -3.81 -11.83
C THR A 13 7.33 -3.17 -12.02
N TYR A 14 7.68 -2.25 -11.13
CA TYR A 14 8.99 -1.63 -11.18
C TYR A 14 10.07 -2.68 -10.89
N ASN A 15 11.03 -2.78 -11.82
CA ASN A 15 12.15 -3.71 -11.75
C ASN A 15 11.75 -5.19 -11.58
N ASN A 16 10.54 -5.58 -12.03
CA ASN A 16 9.99 -6.93 -11.86
C ASN A 16 9.90 -7.38 -10.39
N THR A 17 9.76 -6.44 -9.45
CA THR A 17 9.62 -6.70 -8.02
C THR A 17 8.36 -6.05 -7.46
N TYR A 18 7.89 -6.53 -6.31
CA TYR A 18 6.86 -5.90 -5.50
C TYR A 18 6.99 -6.41 -4.06
N HIS A 19 6.38 -5.70 -3.12
CA HIS A 19 6.24 -6.10 -1.73
C HIS A 19 4.78 -6.40 -1.44
N ASP A 20 4.57 -7.54 -0.79
CA ASP A 20 3.26 -8.06 -0.45
C ASP A 20 3.11 -8.06 1.07
N GLY A 21 2.01 -7.52 1.56
CA GLY A 21 1.64 -7.62 2.96
C GLY A 21 0.17 -8.01 3.08
N ASP A 22 -0.09 -9.14 3.74
CA ASP A 22 -1.43 -9.64 4.09
C ASP A 22 -1.78 -9.33 5.55
N PHE A 23 -2.96 -8.78 5.81
CA PHE A 23 -3.45 -8.67 7.18
C PHE A 23 -3.76 -10.06 7.74
N ASP A 24 -2.94 -10.53 8.68
CA ASP A 24 -3.26 -11.71 9.48
C ASP A 24 -3.70 -11.33 10.91
N THR A 25 -4.33 -12.28 11.61
CA THR A 25 -4.79 -12.05 12.99
C THR A 25 -3.64 -11.91 14.01
N SER A 26 -2.38 -11.98 13.59
CA SER A 26 -1.21 -11.92 14.48
C SER A 26 -0.78 -10.49 14.81
N GLY A 27 -1.25 -9.49 14.07
CA GLY A 27 -1.06 -8.08 14.39
C GLY A 27 -1.07 -7.15 13.17
N PRO A 28 -0.98 -5.83 13.38
CA PRO A 28 -0.89 -4.88 12.30
C PRO A 28 0.39 -5.09 11.49
N MET A 29 0.26 -5.25 10.18
CA MET A 29 1.39 -5.32 9.26
C MET A 29 1.88 -3.91 8.95
N THR A 30 3.20 -3.71 9.04
CA THR A 30 3.82 -2.38 8.90
C THR A 30 4.94 -2.42 7.88
N GLY A 31 5.14 -1.29 7.20
CA GLY A 31 6.28 -1.06 6.33
C GLY A 31 6.79 0.36 6.48
N SER A 32 8.08 0.57 6.21
CA SER A 32 8.67 1.90 6.22
C SER A 32 9.92 1.98 5.36
N PHE A 33 10.26 3.19 4.93
CA PHE A 33 11.58 3.50 4.40
C PHE A 33 11.95 4.95 4.71
N GLN A 34 13.26 5.21 4.66
CA GLN A 34 13.83 6.53 4.81
C GLN A 34 14.17 7.13 3.45
N PHE A 35 13.98 8.44 3.30
CA PHE A 35 14.37 9.18 2.11
C PHE A 35 14.91 10.56 2.48
N GLU A 36 15.73 11.13 1.61
CA GLU A 36 16.13 12.53 1.71
C GLU A 36 15.47 13.31 0.57
N GLY A 37 14.83 14.43 0.88
CA GLY A 37 14.18 15.27 -0.12
C GLY A 37 13.08 16.16 0.46
N THR A 38 12.14 16.51 -0.40
CA THR A 38 11.05 17.47 -0.21
C THR A 38 9.68 16.89 -0.57
N ALA A 39 9.65 15.73 -1.24
CA ALA A 39 8.41 15.02 -1.56
C ALA A 39 8.62 13.51 -1.65
N VAL A 40 7.53 12.77 -1.46
CA VAL A 40 7.43 11.33 -1.62
C VAL A 40 6.10 10.95 -2.27
N TYR A 41 6.15 10.02 -3.22
CA TYR A 41 4.99 9.44 -3.90
C TYR A 41 5.14 7.92 -3.86
N LEU A 42 4.24 7.25 -3.15
CA LEU A 42 4.24 5.80 -3.03
C LEU A 42 3.24 5.19 -4.01
N TYR A 43 3.74 4.28 -4.84
CA TYR A 43 2.97 3.57 -5.83
C TYR A 43 2.86 2.08 -5.48
N GLY A 44 1.72 1.52 -5.84
CA GLY A 44 1.46 0.10 -5.65
C GLY A 44 0.50 -0.44 -6.70
N ILE A 45 -0.02 -1.62 -6.37
CA ILE A 45 -0.93 -2.38 -7.22
C ILE A 45 -2.21 -2.57 -6.43
N THR A 46 -3.36 -2.46 -7.09
CA THR A 46 -4.67 -2.64 -6.48
C THR A 46 -5.50 -3.68 -7.23
N ALA A 47 -6.44 -4.36 -6.57
CA ALA A 47 -7.31 -5.36 -7.19
C ALA A 47 -8.69 -5.45 -6.51
N LEU A 48 -9.68 -6.05 -7.19
CA LEU A 48 -11.06 -6.20 -6.69
C LEU A 48 -11.14 -6.85 -5.30
N ALA A 49 -10.25 -7.80 -5.03
CA ALA A 49 -10.24 -8.58 -3.80
C ALA A 49 -9.46 -7.91 -2.68
N GLU A 50 -8.72 -6.83 -2.96
CA GLU A 50 -7.96 -6.09 -1.95
C GLU A 50 -8.90 -5.14 -1.23
N THR A 51 -9.07 -5.41 0.06
CA THR A 51 -10.01 -4.66 0.90
C THR A 51 -9.32 -4.03 2.09
N ALA A 52 -7.99 -4.06 2.17
CA ALA A 52 -7.27 -3.43 3.28
C ALA A 52 -7.37 -1.90 3.24
N GLU A 53 -7.25 -1.27 4.40
CA GLU A 53 -7.04 0.16 4.50
C GLU A 53 -5.57 0.40 4.90
N LEU A 54 -4.90 1.31 4.21
CA LEU A 54 -3.52 1.69 4.49
C LEU A 54 -3.50 3.00 5.25
N SER A 55 -2.82 3.02 6.38
CA SER A 55 -2.63 4.20 7.21
C SER A 55 -1.19 4.69 7.12
N PHE A 56 -0.98 5.87 6.53
CA PHE A 56 0.33 6.46 6.24
C PHE A 56 0.69 7.59 7.21
N VAL A 57 1.97 7.66 7.57
CA VAL A 57 2.57 8.76 8.34
C VAL A 57 3.94 9.10 7.76
N VAL A 58 4.18 10.39 7.50
CA VAL A 58 5.51 10.93 7.24
C VAL A 58 6.03 11.53 8.54
N ASP A 59 7.19 11.06 9.00
CA ASP A 59 7.81 11.42 10.27
C ASP A 59 6.85 11.24 11.46
N ASN A 60 6.40 12.35 12.06
CA ASN A 60 5.39 12.39 13.12
C ASN A 60 4.19 13.27 12.72
N GLY A 61 3.93 13.35 11.41
CA GLY A 61 2.86 14.14 10.82
C GLY A 61 1.47 13.55 11.04
N PRO A 62 0.44 14.20 10.48
CA PRO A 62 -0.92 13.67 10.53
C PRO A 62 -1.02 12.34 9.77
N THR A 63 -1.83 11.44 10.31
CA THR A 63 -2.19 10.19 9.65
C THR A 63 -3.07 10.44 8.43
N VAL A 64 -2.75 9.77 7.32
CA VAL A 64 -3.55 9.77 6.09
C VAL A 64 -3.94 8.34 5.78
N ASN A 65 -5.24 8.07 5.67
CA ASN A 65 -5.74 6.75 5.34
C ASN A 65 -6.10 6.65 3.86
N PHE A 66 -5.88 5.47 3.28
CA PHE A 66 -6.25 5.11 1.92
C PHE A 66 -7.01 3.78 1.95
N ASP A 67 -8.27 3.83 1.55
CA ASP A 67 -9.14 2.66 1.48
C ASP A 67 -9.03 2.01 0.09
N LEU A 68 -8.37 0.84 0.01
CA LEU A 68 -8.16 0.11 -1.25
C LEU A 68 -9.49 -0.35 -1.86
N SER A 69 -10.54 -0.54 -1.05
CA SER A 69 -11.86 -0.97 -1.54
C SER A 69 -12.54 0.08 -2.43
N THR A 70 -12.13 1.35 -2.33
CA THR A 70 -12.65 2.43 -3.17
C THR A 70 -12.10 2.39 -4.59
N VAL A 71 -11.05 1.60 -4.83
CA VAL A 71 -10.38 1.44 -6.12
C VAL A 71 -11.11 0.34 -6.91
N SER A 72 -12.32 0.64 -7.39
CA SER A 72 -13.28 -0.30 -8.00
C SER A 72 -12.79 -0.92 -9.32
N LEU A 73 -12.14 -2.08 -9.31
CA LEU A 73 -11.54 -2.66 -10.52
C LEU A 73 -11.63 -4.18 -10.55
N THR A 74 -11.98 -4.77 -11.70
CA THR A 74 -12.11 -6.22 -11.89
C THR A 74 -10.77 -6.96 -12.09
N ASN A 75 -9.66 -6.23 -12.23
CA ASN A 75 -8.31 -6.74 -12.52
C ASN A 75 -7.25 -5.99 -11.68
N TYR A 76 -6.02 -6.50 -11.65
CA TYR A 76 -4.86 -5.79 -11.09
C TYR A 76 -4.61 -4.47 -11.81
N VAL A 77 -4.41 -3.39 -11.05
CA VAL A 77 -4.08 -2.06 -11.56
C VAL A 77 -2.77 -1.57 -10.96
N TYR A 78 -1.76 -1.56 -11.84
CA TYR A 78 -0.39 -1.18 -11.56
C TYR A 78 -0.22 0.34 -11.54
N ASN A 79 0.86 0.81 -10.91
CA ASN A 79 1.19 2.23 -10.81
C ASN A 79 0.07 3.06 -10.16
N THR A 80 -0.66 2.47 -9.22
CA THR A 80 -1.69 3.17 -8.44
C THR A 80 -1.00 4.04 -7.39
N LEU A 81 -1.29 5.35 -7.38
CA LEU A 81 -0.80 6.24 -6.32
C LEU A 81 -1.54 5.95 -5.02
N LEU A 82 -0.84 5.40 -4.04
CA LEU A 82 -1.40 5.05 -2.73
C LEU A 82 -1.24 6.19 -1.72
N PHE A 83 -0.13 6.91 -1.81
CA PHE A 83 0.17 8.02 -0.92
C PHE A 83 1.05 9.06 -1.61
N SER A 84 0.85 10.33 -1.26
CA SER A 84 1.76 11.40 -1.64
C SER A 84 1.87 12.45 -0.55
N SER A 85 3.08 12.95 -0.32
CA SER A 85 3.34 14.13 0.49
C SER A 85 4.35 15.02 -0.22
N SER A 86 4.15 16.33 -0.17
CA SER A 86 4.99 17.33 -0.84
C SER A 86 5.15 18.56 0.04
N ASN A 87 6.07 19.45 -0.33
CA ASN A 87 6.43 20.64 0.44
C ASN A 87 7.03 20.30 1.82
N LEU A 88 7.73 19.18 1.92
CA LEU A 88 8.53 18.84 3.10
C LEU A 88 9.79 19.72 3.14
N ILE A 89 10.29 19.97 4.34
CA ILE A 89 11.57 20.67 4.54
C ILE A 89 12.66 19.77 3.97
N ASN A 90 13.47 20.27 3.04
CA ASN A 90 14.55 19.48 2.45
C ASN A 90 15.45 18.85 3.52
N GLY A 91 15.45 17.52 3.58
CA GLY A 91 16.19 16.77 4.59
C GLY A 91 15.76 15.31 4.70
N PRO A 92 16.22 14.60 5.75
CA PRO A 92 15.86 13.22 5.98
C PRO A 92 14.43 13.10 6.52
N HIS A 93 13.68 12.15 5.95
CA HIS A 93 12.32 11.81 6.30
C HIS A 93 12.12 10.30 6.39
N THR A 94 11.09 9.88 7.12
CA THR A 94 10.63 8.50 7.17
C THR A 94 9.17 8.42 6.76
N LEU A 95 8.86 7.68 5.70
CA LEU A 95 7.48 7.28 5.41
C LEU A 95 7.24 5.91 6.04
N SER A 96 6.19 5.82 6.86
CA SER A 96 5.72 4.56 7.44
C SER A 96 4.26 4.34 7.07
N TRP A 97 3.87 3.07 6.95
CA TRP A 97 2.49 2.67 6.76
C TRP A 97 2.13 1.44 7.58
N THR A 98 0.85 1.33 7.89
CA THR A 98 0.25 0.20 8.57
C THR A 98 -0.96 -0.28 7.78
N LEU A 99 -1.07 -1.58 7.55
CA LEU A 99 -2.30 -2.20 7.09
C LEU A 99 -3.24 -2.32 8.29
N ILE A 100 -4.41 -1.72 8.15
CA ILE A 100 -5.48 -1.78 9.13
C ILE A 100 -6.72 -2.42 8.50
N LEU A 101 -7.54 -3.04 9.34
CA LEU A 101 -8.83 -3.54 8.87
C LEU A 101 -9.65 -2.35 8.35
N PRO A 102 -10.25 -2.48 7.16
CA PRO A 102 -11.10 -1.43 6.62
C PRO A 102 -12.26 -1.15 7.58
N THR A 103 -12.44 0.12 7.92
CA THR A 103 -13.54 0.53 8.82
C THR A 103 -14.91 0.51 8.14
N THR A 104 -14.94 0.41 6.81
CA THR A 104 -16.17 0.47 6.00
C THR A 104 -16.32 -0.65 4.98
N SER A 105 -15.42 -1.64 4.93
CA SER A 105 -15.50 -2.67 3.90
C SER A 105 -16.70 -3.58 4.14
N PRO A 106 -17.57 -3.79 3.14
CA PRO A 106 -18.63 -4.80 3.21
C PRO A 106 -18.09 -6.24 3.23
N PHE A 107 -16.76 -6.42 3.18
CA PHE A 107 -16.07 -7.71 3.09
C PHE A 107 -15.37 -8.15 4.37
N THR A 108 -15.51 -7.44 5.51
CA THR A 108 -14.92 -7.86 6.80
C THR A 108 -15.39 -9.25 7.27
N ASP A 109 -16.49 -9.76 6.72
CA ASP A 109 -17.09 -11.05 7.06
C ASP A 109 -17.21 -12.02 5.86
N VAL A 110 -16.54 -11.77 4.73
CA VAL A 110 -16.58 -12.72 3.60
C VAL A 110 -15.49 -13.78 3.79
N PRO A 111 -15.85 -15.07 3.96
CA PRO A 111 -14.86 -16.14 4.03
C PRO A 111 -14.02 -16.16 2.75
N GLY A 112 -12.71 -15.88 2.88
CA GLY A 112 -11.78 -15.78 1.76
C GLY A 112 -11.53 -14.36 1.24
N ALA A 113 -11.99 -13.31 1.93
CA ALA A 113 -11.49 -11.96 1.71
C ALA A 113 -9.98 -11.93 1.96
N ILE A 114 -9.26 -11.30 1.04
CA ILE A 114 -7.81 -11.13 1.11
C ILE A 114 -7.58 -9.67 1.50
N HIS A 115 -6.83 -9.46 2.58
CA HIS A 115 -6.57 -8.13 3.11
C HIS A 115 -5.12 -7.76 2.80
N ASP A 116 -4.78 -7.84 1.52
CA ASP A 116 -3.43 -7.58 1.04
C ASP A 116 -3.26 -6.10 0.67
N ALA A 117 -2.03 -5.62 0.80
CA ALA A 117 -1.55 -4.41 0.16
C ALA A 117 -0.29 -4.73 -0.65
N LEU A 118 -0.31 -4.34 -1.92
CA LEU A 118 0.80 -4.55 -2.84
C LEU A 118 1.53 -3.23 -3.08
N ILE A 119 2.75 -3.11 -2.55
CA ILE A 119 3.60 -1.92 -2.69
C ILE A 119 4.65 -2.20 -3.77
N ASP A 120 4.83 -1.29 -4.72
CA ASP A 120 5.75 -1.49 -5.84
C ASP A 120 7.01 -0.61 -5.66
N TYR A 121 6.86 0.70 -5.81
CA TYR A 121 7.98 1.64 -5.74
C TYR A 121 7.57 2.98 -5.14
N ALA A 122 8.58 3.75 -4.73
CA ALA A 122 8.41 5.13 -4.33
C ALA A 122 9.25 6.05 -5.22
N VAL A 123 8.74 7.24 -5.50
CA VAL A 123 9.49 8.34 -6.11
C VAL A 123 9.69 9.41 -5.05
N VAL A 124 10.94 9.86 -4.89
CA VAL A 124 11.35 10.90 -3.95
C VAL A 124 12.10 12.00 -4.70
N THR A 125 11.97 13.25 -4.24
CA THR A 125 12.57 14.43 -4.91
C THR A 125 13.23 15.36 -3.92
#